data_AF-F7JR03-F1
#
_entry.id   AF-F7JR03-F1
#
_cell.length_a   1.000
_cell.length_b   1.000
_cell.length_c   1.000
_cell.angle_alpha   90.00
_cell.angle_beta   90.00
_cell.angle_gamma   90.00
#
_symmetry.space_group_name_H-M   'P 1'
#
loop_
_entity.id
_entity.type
_entity.pdbx_description
1 polymer ?
#
loop_
_entity_poly.entity_id
_entity_poly.type
_entity_poly.pdbx_seq_one_letter_code
_entity_poly.pdbx_strand_id
1 'polypeptide(L)'
;MKKRLLTFTLAAVMILSLLTACTANDSKETTAKPDSNQTEETPSPEKSQNKELVDVTLNEVAHSIFYAPMYAAIEKGYFESEGINLDLVCGFGVM
;
A
#
# COMPACT_ATOMS: atom_id res chain seq x y z
N MET A 1 14.02 32.76 -33.44
CA MET A 1 14.55 31.58 -32.70
C MET A 1 14.80 31.83 -31.21
N LYS A 2 14.98 33.09 -30.77
CA LYS A 2 15.23 33.51 -29.37
C LYS A 2 14.13 33.12 -28.36
N LYS A 3 12.86 33.12 -28.80
CA LYS A 3 11.70 32.77 -27.96
C LYS A 3 11.67 31.28 -27.59
N ARG A 4 12.13 30.41 -28.50
CA ARG A 4 12.22 28.96 -28.25
C ARG A 4 13.33 28.64 -27.25
N LEU A 5 14.47 29.35 -27.34
CA LEU A 5 15.56 29.23 -26.36
C LEU A 5 15.10 29.62 -24.95
N LEU A 6 14.31 30.70 -24.83
CA LEU A 6 13.76 31.16 -23.56
C LEU A 6 12.77 30.14 -22.93
N THR A 7 11.98 29.46 -23.75
CA THR A 7 11.05 28.41 -23.29
C THR A 7 11.80 27.17 -22.79
N PHE A 8 12.87 26.77 -23.47
CA PHE A 8 13.71 25.64 -23.02
C PHE A 8 14.45 25.95 -21.72
N THR A 9 14.91 27.18 -21.52
CA THR A 9 15.53 27.59 -20.24
C THR A 9 14.51 27.63 -19.09
N LEU A 10 13.27 28.06 -19.33
CA LEU A 10 12.24 28.13 -18.28
C LEU A 10 11.76 26.72 -17.86
N ALA A 11 11.65 25.79 -18.80
CA ALA A 11 11.30 24.40 -18.51
C ALA A 11 12.41 23.68 -17.71
N ALA A 12 13.69 23.97 -17.99
CA ALA A 12 14.81 23.39 -17.25
C ALA A 12 14.86 23.87 -15.78
N VAL A 13 14.50 25.13 -15.52
CA VAL A 13 14.46 25.69 -14.14
C VAL A 13 13.34 25.05 -13.30
N MET A 14 12.18 24.78 -13.90
CA MET A 14 11.05 24.13 -13.20
C MET A 14 11.35 22.68 -12.81
N ILE A 15 12.16 21.97 -13.60
CA ILE A 15 12.53 20.58 -13.30
C ILE A 15 13.56 20.54 -12.15
N LEU A 16 14.50 21.49 -12.10
CA LEU A 16 15.55 21.50 -11.07
C LEU A 16 15.00 21.80 -9.66
N SER A 17 13.89 22.55 -9.55
CA SER A 17 13.22 22.83 -8.27
C SER A 17 12.53 21.61 -7.63
N LEU A 18 12.29 20.54 -8.39
CA LEU A 18 11.66 19.32 -7.87
C LEU A 18 12.66 18.34 -7.23
N LEU A 19 13.97 18.50 -7.47
CA LEU A 19 14.99 17.56 -6.99
C LEU A 19 15.62 17.94 -5.63
N THR A 20 15.40 19.14 -5.11
CA THR A 20 15.97 19.58 -3.81
C THR A 20 15.07 19.38 -2.60
N ALA A 21 13.90 18.73 -2.75
CA ALA A 21 12.98 18.47 -1.64
C ALA A 21 13.24 17.15 -0.88
N CYS A 22 14.29 16.40 -1.21
CA CYS A 22 14.66 15.17 -0.50
C CYS A 22 16.07 15.30 0.09
N THR A 23 16.19 15.89 1.28
CA THR A 23 17.25 15.54 2.23
C THR A 23 16.86 15.87 3.68
N ALA A 24 16.31 14.86 4.34
CA ALA A 24 16.63 14.49 5.71
C ALA A 24 16.62 12.95 5.76
N ASN A 25 17.77 12.38 6.16
CA ASN A 25 18.06 10.98 6.50
C ASN A 25 18.51 10.03 5.37
N ASP A 26 19.82 10.09 5.13
CA ASP A 26 20.84 9.03 5.18
C ASP A 26 20.53 7.59 4.68
N SER A 27 21.47 7.14 3.82
CA SER A 27 21.86 5.77 3.43
C SER A 27 21.15 5.07 2.24
N LYS A 28 21.80 5.22 1.06
CA LYS A 28 22.33 4.14 0.16
C LYS A 28 21.26 3.22 -0.51
N GLU A 29 21.13 3.03 -1.82
CA GLU A 29 21.95 3.24 -3.02
C GLU A 29 21.10 2.90 -4.28
N THR A 30 21.12 3.79 -5.28
CA THR A 30 21.23 3.58 -6.76
C THR A 30 20.47 2.42 -7.43
N THR A 31 19.43 2.68 -8.26
CA THR A 31 19.45 2.81 -9.76
C THR A 31 19.70 1.46 -10.47
N ALA A 32 19.01 0.97 -11.51
CA ALA A 32 18.02 1.46 -12.49
C ALA A 32 17.28 0.26 -13.12
N LYS A 33 16.20 0.57 -13.83
CA LYS A 33 15.32 -0.29 -14.67
C LYS A 33 16.07 -1.24 -15.63
N PRO A 34 15.44 -2.36 -16.02
CA PRO A 34 14.99 -2.45 -17.43
C PRO A 34 13.58 -3.07 -17.60
N ASP A 35 12.96 -2.75 -18.73
CA ASP A 35 11.69 -3.30 -19.23
C ASP A 35 11.69 -4.82 -19.36
N SER A 36 10.64 -5.48 -18.86
CA SER A 36 10.05 -6.70 -19.44
C SER A 36 8.76 -7.10 -18.73
N ASN A 37 7.79 -7.59 -19.51
CA ASN A 37 6.57 -8.26 -19.10
C ASN A 37 6.71 -9.15 -17.85
N GLN A 38 5.77 -9.02 -16.91
CA GLN A 38 5.32 -10.01 -15.91
C GLN A 38 4.10 -9.37 -15.22
N THR A 39 2.87 -9.88 -15.38
CA THR A 39 2.33 -11.11 -14.77
C THR A 39 2.69 -11.23 -13.29
N GLU A 40 1.66 -11.03 -12.47
CA GLU A 40 1.52 -11.45 -11.07
C GLU A 40 2.60 -11.05 -10.06
N GLU A 41 2.24 -10.14 -9.16
CA GLU A 41 2.69 -10.22 -7.77
C GLU A 41 1.46 -10.48 -6.89
N THR A 42 1.01 -11.73 -6.96
CA THR A 42 0.40 -12.41 -5.82
C THR A 42 1.37 -12.28 -4.65
N PRO A 43 1.01 -11.68 -3.51
CA PRO A 43 1.85 -11.74 -2.32
C PRO A 43 1.97 -13.22 -1.98
N SER A 44 3.17 -13.76 -2.18
CA SER A 44 3.53 -15.12 -1.82
C SER A 44 3.19 -15.32 -0.33
N PRO A 45 2.33 -16.29 0.03
CA PRO A 45 2.11 -16.62 1.43
C PRO A 45 3.35 -17.38 1.87
N GLU A 46 4.33 -16.66 2.43
CA GLU A 46 5.42 -17.27 3.15
C GLU A 46 4.86 -17.96 4.40
N LYS A 47 4.60 -19.25 4.21
CA LYS A 47 4.52 -20.34 5.17
C LYS A 47 4.99 -19.98 6.59
N SER A 48 4.01 -19.59 7.40
CA SER A 48 3.74 -20.11 8.75
C SER A 48 4.98 -20.39 9.61
N GLN A 49 5.54 -19.34 10.19
CA GLN A 49 6.02 -19.47 11.56
C GLN A 49 4.80 -19.76 12.43
N ASN A 50 4.88 -20.73 13.34
CA ASN A 50 3.84 -21.09 14.31
C ASN A 50 3.67 -19.93 15.31
N LYS A 51 3.12 -18.80 14.83
CA LYS A 51 2.67 -17.70 15.68
C LYS A 51 1.41 -18.21 16.38
N GLU A 52 1.40 -18.08 17.69
CA GLU A 52 0.19 -18.23 18.48
C GLU A 52 -0.85 -17.22 17.98
N LEU A 53 -2.02 -17.71 17.60
CA LEU A 53 -3.10 -16.87 17.10
C LEU A 53 -3.80 -16.18 18.26
N VAL A 54 -4.07 -14.89 18.09
CA VAL A 54 -4.94 -14.12 18.99
C VAL A 54 -6.35 -14.16 18.43
N ASP A 55 -7.28 -14.69 19.22
CA ASP A 55 -8.71 -14.70 18.87
C ASP A 55 -9.32 -13.30 19.07
N VAL A 56 -9.97 -12.78 18.02
CA VAL A 56 -10.64 -11.48 18.03
C VAL A 56 -12.03 -11.62 17.42
N THR A 57 -13.07 -11.26 18.16
CA THR A 57 -14.44 -11.14 17.63
C THR A 57 -14.73 -9.69 17.26
N LEU A 58 -15.09 -9.44 16.00
CA LEU A 58 -15.46 -8.14 15.48
C LEU A 58 -16.98 -8.06 15.25
N ASN A 59 -17.62 -7.11 15.91
CA ASN A 59 -19.06 -6.91 15.85
C ASN A 59 -19.45 -5.91 14.74
N GLU A 60 -20.02 -6.40 13.65
CA GLU A 60 -20.48 -5.59 12.52
C GLU A 60 -21.88 -5.02 12.78
N VAL A 61 -21.98 -3.71 13.00
CA VAL A 61 -23.28 -3.04 13.25
C VAL A 61 -23.92 -2.52 11.97
N ALA A 62 -23.12 -2.14 10.97
CA ALA A 62 -23.59 -1.60 9.70
C ALA A 62 -22.83 -2.21 8.53
N HIS A 63 -23.57 -2.78 7.58
CA HIS A 63 -23.01 -3.29 6.34
C HIS A 63 -22.85 -2.15 5.34
N SER A 64 -21.62 -1.74 5.06
CA SER A 64 -21.33 -0.55 4.24
C SER A 64 -20.11 -0.74 3.36
N ILE A 65 -20.14 -0.11 2.18
CA ILE A 65 -19.02 -0.12 1.22
C ILE A 65 -17.73 0.44 1.81
N PHE A 66 -17.82 1.30 2.84
CA PHE A 66 -16.64 1.80 3.54
C PHE A 66 -15.80 0.70 4.20
N TYR A 67 -16.40 -0.45 4.52
CA TYR A 67 -15.70 -1.62 5.07
C TYR A 67 -15.22 -2.60 4.00
N ALA A 68 -15.39 -2.30 2.70
CA ALA A 68 -14.87 -3.13 1.61
C ALA A 68 -13.38 -3.49 1.75
N PRO A 69 -12.48 -2.58 2.16
CA PRO A 69 -11.08 -2.93 2.39
C PRO A 69 -10.90 -3.99 3.49
N MET A 70 -11.74 -3.96 4.53
CA MET A 70 -11.71 -4.95 5.62
C MET A 70 -12.14 -6.33 5.13
N TYR A 71 -13.25 -6.44 4.40
CA TYR A 71 -13.69 -7.74 3.85
C TYR A 71 -12.64 -8.33 2.89
N ALA A 72 -12.01 -7.48 2.06
CA ALA A 72 -10.94 -7.91 1.19
C ALA A 72 -9.74 -8.46 1.97
N ALA A 73 -9.39 -7.85 3.11
CA ALA A 73 -8.30 -8.33 3.97
C ALA A 73 -8.62 -9.66 4.66
N ILE A 74 -9.89 -9.90 5.03
CA ILE A 74 -10.37 -11.19 5.54
C ILE A 74 -10.19 -12.27 4.47
N GLU A 75 -10.71 -12.05 3.26
CA GLU A 75 -10.62 -13.00 2.14
C GLU A 75 -9.19 -13.28 1.68
N LYS A 76 -8.30 -12.30 1.83
CA LYS A 76 -6.87 -12.43 1.49
C LYS A 76 -6.04 -13.06 2.61
N GLY A 77 -6.63 -13.37 3.77
CA GLY A 77 -5.94 -14.01 4.88
C GLY A 77 -4.92 -13.11 5.61
N TYR A 78 -5.04 -11.79 5.47
CA TYR A 78 -4.06 -10.86 6.05
C TYR A 78 -4.08 -10.86 7.59
N PHE A 79 -5.22 -11.16 8.21
CA PHE A 79 -5.31 -11.30 9.66
C PHE A 79 -4.54 -12.53 10.16
N GLU A 80 -4.69 -13.67 9.47
CA GLU A 80 -3.99 -14.91 9.83
C GLU A 80 -2.47 -14.75 9.69
N SER A 81 -1.97 -14.08 8.64
CA SER A 81 -0.53 -13.81 8.47
C SER A 81 0.06 -12.94 9.59
N GLU A 82 -0.76 -12.06 10.16
CA GLU A 82 -0.41 -11.23 11.32
C GLU A 82 -0.62 -11.93 12.67
N GLY A 83 -1.13 -13.16 12.68
CA GLY A 83 -1.36 -13.95 13.90
C GLY A 83 -2.70 -13.64 14.58
N ILE A 84 -3.71 -13.22 13.81
CA ILE A 84 -5.04 -12.90 14.31
C ILE A 84 -6.06 -13.87 13.71
N ASN A 85 -6.77 -14.58 14.59
CA ASN A 85 -7.96 -15.35 14.23
C ASN A 85 -9.19 -14.45 14.39
N LEU A 86 -9.65 -13.86 13.28
CA LEU A 86 -10.74 -12.88 13.29
C LEU A 86 -12.09 -13.57 13.04
N ASP A 87 -13.01 -13.44 13.98
CA ASP A 87 -14.42 -13.85 13.86
C ASP A 87 -15.32 -12.63 13.65
N LEU A 88 -15.95 -12.51 12.49
CA LEU A 88 -16.85 -11.41 12.17
C LEU A 88 -18.29 -11.80 12.47
N VAL A 89 -18.91 -11.13 13.45
CA VAL A 89 -20.29 -11.39 13.86
C VAL A 89 -21.20 -10.21 13.53
N CYS A 90 -22.44 -10.49 13.10
CA CYS A 90 -23.45 -9.46 12.90
C CYS A 90 -23.96 -8.99 14.26
N GLY A 91 -23.82 -7.70 14.53
CA GLY A 91 -24.03 -7.11 15.85
C GLY A 91 -25.44 -6.70 16.20
N PHE A 92 -26.43 -7.06 15.38
CA PHE A 92 -27.86 -6.78 15.58
C PHE A 92 -28.09 -5.44 16.29
N GLY A 93 -27.66 -4.34 15.65
CA GLY A 93 -27.63 -3.00 16.24
C GLY A 93 -28.90 -2.68 17.04
N VAL A 94 -28.75 -1.95 18.15
CA VAL A 94 -29.84 -1.62 19.10
C VAL A 94 -31.15 -1.31 18.36
N MET A 95 -32.15 -2.18 18.54
CA MET A 95 -33.54 -1.96 18.10
C MET A 95 -34.21 -0.82 18.87
#